data_AF-A0A3A4PYK0-F1
#
_entry.id   AF-A0A3A4PYK0-F1
#
_cell.length_a   1.000
_cell.length_b   1.000
_cell.length_c   1.000
_cell.angle_alpha   90.00
_cell.angle_beta   90.00
_cell.angle_gamma   90.00
#
_symmetry.space_group_name_H-M   'P 1'
#
loop_
_entity.id
_entity.type
_entity.pdbx_description
1 polymer ?
#
loop_
_entity_poly.entity_id
_entity_poly.type
_entity_poly.pdbx_seq_one_letter_code
_entity_poly.pdbx_strand_id
1 'polypeptide(L)'
;MAKKTFEDSLAQLESIVEALESGDLPLEKAIKTFEEGVRLSRFCFEKLDETEKKINLLLKDQDGTIRENTFFESGNEQEND
;
A
#
# COMPACT_ATOMS: atom_id res chain seq x y z
N MET A 1 -8.43 20.73 -9.48
CA MET A 1 -7.45 19.65 -9.71
C MET A 1 -8.04 18.38 -9.10
N ALA A 2 -8.14 17.29 -9.86
CA ALA A 2 -8.71 16.04 -9.35
C ALA A 2 -7.76 15.47 -8.28
N LYS A 3 -8.32 15.13 -7.11
CA LYS A 3 -7.57 14.50 -6.03
C LYS A 3 -7.28 13.05 -6.42
N LYS A 4 -6.01 12.65 -6.43
CA LYS A 4 -5.60 11.25 -6.68
C LYS A 4 -6.29 10.34 -5.67
N THR A 5 -7.02 9.33 -6.14
CA THR A 5 -7.65 8.31 -5.28
C THR A 5 -6.69 7.13 -5.05
N PHE A 6 -7.04 6.25 -4.11
CA PHE A 6 -6.30 5.01 -3.89
C PHE A 6 -6.37 4.13 -5.14
N GLU A 7 -7.58 3.95 -5.67
CA GLU A 7 -7.89 3.14 -6.84
C GLU A 7 -7.16 3.63 -8.09
N ASP A 8 -7.14 4.95 -8.32
CA ASP A 8 -6.41 5.54 -9.45
C ASP A 8 -4.89 5.33 -9.33
N SER A 9 -4.37 5.35 -8.09
CA SER A 9 -2.94 5.21 -7.84
C SER A 9 -2.50 3.74 -7.94
N LEU A 10 -3.37 2.81 -7.53
CA LEU A 10 -3.18 1.39 -7.68
C LEU A 10 -3.18 0.98 -9.17
N ALA A 11 -4.16 1.44 -9.95
CA ALA A 11 -4.22 1.17 -11.39
C ALA A 11 -3.00 1.70 -12.15
N GLN A 12 -2.48 2.88 -11.74
CA GLN A 12 -1.23 3.42 -12.29
C GLN A 12 -0.01 2.58 -11.91
N LEU A 13 0.04 2.07 -10.67
CA LEU A 13 1.12 1.21 -10.22
C LEU A 13 1.13 -0.11 -10.99
N GLU A 14 -0.03 -0.73 -11.22
CA GLU A 14 -0.18 -1.95 -12.03
C GLU A 14 0.34 -1.71 -13.46
N SER A 15 -0.06 -0.60 -14.09
CA SER A 15 0.40 -0.23 -15.43
C SER A 15 1.93 -0.04 -15.48
N ILE A 16 2.53 0.50 -14.42
CA ILE A 16 3.99 0.67 -14.30
C ILE A 16 4.68 -0.69 -14.19
N VAL A 17 4.14 -1.60 -13.38
CA VAL A 17 4.68 -2.96 -13.24
C VAL A 17 4.65 -3.67 -14.58
N GLU A 18 3.52 -3.67 -15.28
CA GLU A 18 3.40 -4.26 -16.62
C GLU A 18 4.42 -3.68 -17.60
N ALA A 19 4.60 -2.35 -17.59
CA ALA A 19 5.56 -1.68 -18.47
C ALA A 19 7.01 -2.09 -18.15
N LEU A 20 7.38 -2.24 -16.88
CA LEU A 20 8.71 -2.69 -16.47
C LEU A 20 8.94 -4.17 -16.80
N GLU A 21 7.93 -5.02 -16.60
CA GLU A 21 7.99 -6.46 -16.90
C GLU A 21 8.10 -6.75 -18.40
N SER A 22 7.54 -5.88 -19.25
CA SER A 22 7.68 -6.01 -20.70
C SER A 22 9.14 -5.99 -21.18
N GLY A 23 10.03 -5.30 -20.45
CA GLY A 23 11.44 -5.17 -20.81
C GLY A 23 11.74 -4.26 -22.02
N ASP A 24 10.71 -3.67 -22.65
CA ASP A 24 10.84 -2.87 -23.87
C ASP A 24 11.26 -1.41 -23.60
N LEU A 25 11.36 -1.01 -22.32
CA LEU A 25 11.72 0.35 -21.93
C LEU A 25 13.24 0.58 -22.02
N PRO A 26 13.68 1.65 -22.72
CA PRO A 26 15.06 2.14 -22.61
C PRO A 26 15.44 2.38 -21.15
N LEU A 27 16.70 2.08 -20.79
CA LEU A 27 17.20 2.15 -19.41
C LEU A 27 16.82 3.44 -18.66
N GLU A 28 17.00 4.60 -19.29
CA GLU A 28 16.66 5.89 -18.66
C GLU A 28 15.15 6.03 -18.37
N LYS A 29 14.30 5.49 -19.24
CA LYS A 29 12.85 5.46 -19.00
C LYS A 29 12.47 4.43 -17.94
N ALA A 30 13.13 3.27 -17.93
CA ALA A 30 12.91 2.23 -16.93
C ALA A 30 13.20 2.77 -15.51
N ILE A 31 14.29 3.52 -15.32
CA ILE A 31 14.62 4.15 -14.04
C ILE A 31 13.54 5.13 -13.59
N LYS A 32 13.10 6.04 -14.48
CA LYS A 32 12.03 7.01 -14.15
C LYS A 32 10.70 6.31 -13.84
N THR A 33 10.39 5.24 -14.56
CA THR A 33 9.17 4.45 -14.40
C THR A 33 9.19 3.70 -13.06
N PHE A 34 10.34 3.14 -12.69
CA PHE A 34 10.56 2.51 -11.38
C PHE A 34 10.43 3.51 -10.23
N GLU A 35 11.03 4.70 -10.33
CA GLU A 35 10.91 5.74 -9.30
C GLU A 35 9.45 6.14 -9.06
N GLU A 36 8.66 6.26 -10.14
CA GLU A 36 7.22 6.54 -10.03
C GLU A 36 6.47 5.36 -9.38
N GLY A 37 6.79 4.12 -9.76
CA GLY A 37 6.23 2.93 -9.11
C GLY A 37 6.48 2.91 -7.61
N VAL A 38 7.70 3.23 -7.16
CA VAL A 38 8.04 3.33 -5.73
C VAL A 38 7.22 4.42 -5.03
N ARG A 39 7.03 5.59 -5.67
CA ARG A 39 6.20 6.67 -5.11
C ARG A 39 4.74 6.24 -4.95
N LEU A 40 4.16 5.60 -5.97
CA LEU A 40 2.78 5.14 -5.94
C LEU A 40 2.57 4.03 -4.91
N SER A 41 3.51 3.08 -4.83
CA SER A 41 3.49 2.01 -3.82
C SER A 41 3.44 2.57 -2.40
N ARG A 42 4.28 3.57 -2.10
CA ARG A 42 4.26 4.26 -0.79
C ARG A 42 2.94 4.95 -0.53
N PHE A 43 2.40 5.68 -1.51
CA PHE A 43 1.11 6.35 -1.38
C PHE A 43 -0.03 5.36 -1.07
N CYS A 44 -0.07 4.23 -1.78
CA CYS A 44 -1.07 3.19 -1.55
C CYS A 44 -0.95 2.62 -0.13
N PHE A 45 0.27 2.32 0.32
CA PHE A 45 0.53 1.84 1.68
C PHE A 45 0.07 2.84 2.75
N GLU A 46 0.43 4.11 2.62
CA GLU A 46 0.01 5.17 3.56
C GLU A 46 -1.50 5.31 3.63
N LYS A 47 -2.21 5.18 2.51
CA LYS A 47 -3.68 5.23 2.48
C LYS A 47 -4.33 4.03 3.17
N LEU A 48 -3.75 2.84 3.03
CA LEU A 48 -4.21 1.65 3.75
C LEU A 48 -3.97 1.79 5.26
N ASP A 49 -2.77 2.23 5.67
CA ASP A 49 -2.41 2.46 7.08
C ASP A 49 -3.31 3.52 7.74
N GLU A 50 -3.57 4.65 7.06
CA GLU A 50 -4.52 5.66 7.54
C GLU A 50 -5.93 5.08 7.72
N THR A 51 -6.37 4.24 6.79
CA THR A 51 -7.70 3.62 6.82
C THR A 51 -7.80 2.61 7.96
N GLU A 52 -6.79 1.77 8.15
CA GLU A 52 -6.70 0.82 9.25
C GLU A 52 -6.77 1.53 10.61
N LYS A 53 -5.97 2.59 10.80
CA LYS A 53 -6.00 3.40 12.03
C LYS A 53 -7.37 3.99 12.31
N LYS A 54 -8.06 4.47 11.27
CA LYS A 54 -9.41 5.03 11.41
C LYS A 54 -10.43 3.95 11.81
N ILE A 55 -10.36 2.76 11.22
CA ILE A 55 -11.21 1.63 11.59
C ILE A 55 -10.96 1.23 13.05
N ASN A 56 -9.70 1.12 13.45
CA ASN A 56 -9.32 0.76 14.82
C ASN A 56 -9.84 1.77 15.84
N LEU A 57 -9.80 3.07 15.55
CA LEU A 57 -10.39 4.10 16.42
C LEU A 57 -11.92 3.93 16.55
N LEU A 58 -12.62 3.70 15.43
CA LEU A 58 -14.08 3.53 15.44
C LEU A 58 -14.53 2.28 16.21
N LEU A 59 -13.75 1.19 16.16
CA LEU A 59 -14.00 -0.01 16.95
C LEU A 59 -13.72 0.23 18.44
N LYS A 60 -12.65 0.98 18.76
CA LYS A 60 -12.29 1.35 20.14
C LYS A 60 -13.39 2.14 20.84
N ASP A 61 -14.05 3.04 20.12
CA ASP A 61 -15.13 3.87 20.64
C ASP A 61 -16.43 3.09 20.92
N GLN A 62 -16.66 1.95 20.24
CA GLN A 62 -17.85 1.12 20.45
C GLN A 62 -17.71 0.12 21.62
N ASP A 63 -16.51 -0.43 21.83
CA ASP A 63 -16.28 -1.51 22.81
C ASP A 63 -15.50 -1.08 24.07
N GLY A 64 -15.01 0.17 24.14
CA GLY A 64 -14.25 0.71 25.29
C GLY A 64 -12.95 -0.04 25.64
N THR A 65 -12.57 -1.03 24.84
CA THR A 65 -11.47 -1.97 25.10
C THR A 65 -10.49 -1.94 23.94
N ILE A 66 -9.21 -1.68 24.21
CA ILE A 66 -8.15 -1.70 23.19
C ILE A 66 -7.88 -3.16 22.81
N ARG A 67 -8.24 -3.55 21.59
CA ARG A 67 -7.71 -4.76 20.96
C ARG A 67 -6.66 -4.31 19.95
N GLU A 68 -5.40 -4.40 20.33
CA GLU A 68 -4.29 -4.32 19.40
C GLU A 68 -4.32 -5.62 18.58
N ASN A 69 -5.07 -5.59 17.49
CA ASN A 69 -5.00 -6.62 16.48
C ASN A 69 -4.67 -5.91 15.19
N THR A 70 -3.38 -5.67 15.01
CA THR A 70 -2.73 -5.44 13.73
C THR A 70 -3.34 -6.40 12.72
N PHE A 71 -4.13 -5.87 11.77
CA PHE A 71 -4.89 -6.70 10.82
C PHE A 71 -3.96 -7.53 9.91
N PHE A 72 -2.65 -7.25 9.96
CA PHE A 72 -1.59 -7.88 9.19
C PHE A 72 -0.47 -8.56 10.00
N GLU A 73 -0.53 -8.65 11.34
CA GLU A 73 0.50 -9.37 12.13
C GLU A 73 0.17 -10.84 12.43
N SER A 74 -0.79 -11.46 11.75
CA SER A 74 -0.99 -12.92 11.83
C SER A 74 -0.07 -13.70 10.88
N GLY A 75 1.16 -13.21 10.66
CA GLY A 75 2.17 -13.83 9.78
C GLY A 75 3.47 -14.22 10.47
N ASN A 76 3.63 -14.00 11.77
CA ASN A 76 4.78 -14.53 12.52
C ASN A 76 4.28 -15.59 13.52
N GLU A 77 4.09 -16.80 13.00
CA GLU A 77 4.09 -18.00 13.84
C GLU A 77 5.45 -18.07 14.53
N GLN A 78 5.41 -18.00 15.86
CA GLN A 78 6.53 -18.34 16.71
C GLN A 78 6.90 -19.81 16.45
N GLU A 79 7.94 -20.05 15.67
CA GLU A 79 8.66 -21.32 15.72
C GLU A 79 9.57 -21.26 16.96
N ASN A 80 8.98 -21.57 18.12
CA ASN A 80 9.71 -21.92 19.33
C ASN A 80 9.55 -23.43 19.52
N ASP A 81 10.64 -24.17 19.33
CA ASP A 81 10.84 -25.52 19.88
C ASP A 81 11.55 -25.39 21.25
#